data_AF-A0A2E4W7B2-F1
#
_entry.id   AF-A0A2E4W7B2-F1
#
_cell.length_a   1.000
_cell.length_b   1.000
_cell.length_c   1.000
_cell.angle_alpha   90.00
_cell.angle_beta   90.00
_cell.angle_gamma   90.00
#
_symmetry.space_group_name_H-M   'P 1'
#
loop_
_entity.id
_entity.type
_entity.pdbx_description
1 polymer ?
#
loop_
_entity_poly.entity_id
_entity_poly.type
_entity_poly.pdbx_seq_one_letter_code
_entity_poly.pdbx_strand_id
1 'polypeptide(L)' 'MKHRRSDIAVIVHIFEEVINGREYKIEVSAVDAATWRAQLACVPGGASALMPFYGGTPDDAARRLTNWLALAHRSSVKAV' A
#
# COMPACT_ATOMS: atom_id res chain seq x y z
N MET A 1 21.15 13.62 -17.49
CA MET A 1 21.81 13.11 -16.27
C MET A 1 20.82 12.23 -15.53
N LYS A 2 21.06 10.91 -15.49
CA LYS A 2 20.20 9.95 -14.80
C LYS A 2 20.35 10.22 -13.31
N HIS A 3 19.25 10.55 -12.62
CA HIS A 3 19.24 10.68 -11.17
C HIS A 3 19.86 9.41 -10.59
N ARG A 4 21.05 9.56 -10.02
CA ARG A 4 21.70 8.57 -9.18
C ARG A 4 20.68 8.29 -8.08
N ARG A 5 19.98 7.15 -8.15
CA ARG A 5 19.19 6.63 -7.04
C ARG A 5 20.21 6.52 -5.92
N SER A 6 20.22 7.51 -5.04
CA SER A 6 20.83 7.35 -3.73
C SER A 6 20.27 6.03 -3.21
N ASP A 7 21.16 5.15 -2.77
CA ASP A 7 20.82 3.88 -2.13
C ASP A 7 20.14 4.23 -0.80
N ILE A 8 18.91 4.73 -0.88
CA ILE A 8 18.01 4.80 0.26
C ILE A 8 17.72 3.33 0.49
N ALA A 9 18.37 2.76 1.51
CA ALA A 9 17.99 1.47 2.05
C ALA A 9 16.46 1.49 2.16
N VAL A 10 15.80 0.66 1.34
CA VAL A 10 14.34 0.70 1.24
C VAL A 10 13.83 0.15 2.56
N ILE A 11 13.51 1.03 3.50
CA ILE A 11 12.86 0.64 4.75
C ILE A 11 11.46 0.17 4.36
N VAL A 12 11.21 -1.12 4.52
CA VAL A 12 9.91 -1.74 4.28
C VAL A 12 9.27 -2.05 5.62
N HIS A 13 8.09 -1.46 5.86
CA HIS A 13 7.19 -1.85 6.94
C HIS A 13 6.11 -2.77 6.36
N ILE A 14 5.77 -3.81 7.11
CA ILE A 14 4.74 -4.77 6.72
C ILE A 14 3.61 -4.67 7.74
N PHE A 15 2.40 -4.46 7.25
CA PHE A 15 1.18 -4.45 8.04
C PHE A 15 0.30 -5.61 7.58
N GLU A 16 -0.12 -6.43 8.53
CA GLU A 16 -1.06 -7.52 8.31
C GLU A 16 -2.43 -7.05 8.79
N GLU A 17 -3.38 -6.89 7.86
CA GLU A 17 -4.70 -6.37 8.16
C GLU A 17 -5.81 -7.28 7.65
N VAL A 18 -6.85 -7.45 8.46
CA VAL A 18 -8.06 -8.17 8.07
C VAL A 18 -9.12 -7.13 7.72
N ILE A 19 -9.45 -7.00 6.43
CA ILE A 19 -10.41 -6.03 5.92
C ILE A 19 -11.60 -6.80 5.34
N ASN A 20 -12.79 -6.60 5.90
CA ASN A 20 -14.01 -7.31 5.51
C ASN A 20 -13.86 -8.84 5.46
N GLY A 21 -13.11 -9.40 6.41
CA GLY A 21 -12.84 -10.85 6.50
C GLY A 21 -11.83 -11.39 5.49
N ARG A 22 -11.16 -10.53 4.73
CA ARG A 22 -10.05 -10.88 3.84
C ARG A 22 -8.74 -10.39 4.43
N GLU A 23 -7.73 -11.24 4.44
CA GLU A 23 -6.38 -10.92 4.90
C GLU A 23 -5.62 -10.16 3.80
N TYR A 24 -5.04 -9.03 4.16
CA TYR A 24 -4.21 -8.21 3.31
C TYR A 24 -2.85 -8.02 3.97
N LYS A 25 -1.80 -8.17 3.16
CA LYS A 25 -0.45 -7.78 3.52
C LYS A 25 -0.14 -6.47 2.83
N ILE A 26 0.01 -5.40 3.60
CA ILE A 26 0.35 -4.07 3.10
C ILE A 26 1.85 -3.84 3.32
N GLU A 27 2.56 -3.55 2.24
CA GLU A 27 3.96 -3.17 2.25
C GLU A 27 4.08 -1.65 2.12
N VAL A 28 4.80 -1.03 3.05
CA VAL A 28 5.06 0.40 3.04
C VAL A 28 6.54 0.67 2.92
N SER A 29 6.94 1.33 1.84
CA SER A 29 8.35 1.62 1.53
C SER A 29 8.63 3.12 1.56
N ALA A 30 9.78 3.52 2.09
CA ALA A 30 10.25 4.90 1.95
C ALA A 30 10.54 5.22 0.47
N VAL A 31 10.04 6.37 0.00
CA VAL A 31 10.32 6.92 -1.34
C VAL A 31 11.40 8.00 -1.26
N ASP A 32 11.25 8.86 -0.26
CA ASP A 32 12.20 9.91 0.12
C ASP A 32 12.03 10.23 1.62
N ALA A 33 12.78 11.22 2.13
CA ALA A 33 12.83 11.54 3.56
C ALA A 33 11.47 11.89 4.21
N ALA A 34 10.50 12.37 3.42
CA ALA A 34 9.18 12.77 3.92
C ALA A 34 8.03 12.01 3.26
N THR A 35 8.31 11.05 2.39
CA THR A 35 7.29 10.36 1.60
C THR A 35 7.42 8.85 1.74
N TRP A 36 6.30 8.24 2.12
CA TRP A 36 6.13 6.80 2.23
C TRP A 36 5.09 6.33 1.23
N ARG A 37 5.29 5.12 0.69
CA ARG A 37 4.41 4.50 -0.30
C ARG A 37 3.88 3.18 0.22
N ALA A 38 2.57 3.07 0.39
CA ALA A 38 1.85 1.84 0.72
C ALA A 38 1.33 1.14 -0.54
N GLN A 39 1.51 -0.18 -0.60
CA GLN A 39 1.00 -1.05 -1.66
C GLN A 39 0.63 -2.41 -1.05
N LEU A 40 -0.23 -3.19 -1.72
CA LEU A 40 -0.40 -4.59 -1.35
C LEU A 40 0.83 -5.41 -1.75
N ALA A 41 1.19 -6.38 -0.91
CA ALA A 41 2.22 -7.35 -1.24
C ALA A 41 1.84 -8.07 -2.53
N CYS A 42 2.66 -7.91 -3.56
CA CYS A 42 2.40 -8.49 -4.86
C CYS A 42 2.53 -10.02 -4.76
N VAL A 43 1.41 -10.74 -4.91
CA VAL A 43 1.43 -12.19 -5.07
C VAL A 43 2.06 -12.47 -6.44
N PRO A 44 3.15 -13.26 -6.55
CA PRO A 44 3.78 -13.51 -7.84
C PRO A 44 2.77 -14.09 -8.83
N GLY A 45 2.50 -13.37 -9.92
CA GLY A 45 1.54 -13.76 -10.96
C GLY A 45 0.18 -13.03 -10.95
N GLY A 46 -0.07 -12.14 -9.98
CA GLY A 46 -1.28 -11.32 -9.96
C GLY A 46 -1.12 -9.98 -10.65
N ALA A 47 -2.00 -9.65 -11.60
CA ALA A 47 -2.17 -8.27 -12.05
C ALA A 47 -2.87 -7.46 -10.97
N SER A 48 -2.12 -6.96 -9.98
CA SER A 48 -2.64 -6.00 -9.01
C SER A 48 -2.08 -4.62 -9.35
N ALA A 49 -2.58 -4.03 -10.43
CA ALA A 49 -2.42 -2.60 -10.69
C ALA A 49 -3.31 -1.81 -9.72
N LEU A 50 -3.06 -1.96 -8.42
CA LEU A 50 -3.60 -1.07 -7.41
C LEU A 50 -2.71 0.16 -7.36
N MET A 51 -3.34 1.34 -7.42
CA MET A 51 -2.60 2.58 -7.24
C MET A 51 -1.95 2.58 -5.85
N PRO A 52 -0.65 2.90 -5.75
CA PRO A 52 -0.02 3.06 -4.46
C PRO A 52 -0.56 4.30 -3.74
N PHE A 53 -0.70 4.20 -2.42
CA PHE A 53 -1.06 5.34 -1.57
C PHE A 53 0.20 5.95 -0.96
N TYR A 54 0.20 7.26 -0.81
CA TYR A 54 1.32 7.99 -0.23
C TYR A 54 0.93 8.66 1.08
N GLY A 55 1.87 8.75 2.01
CA GLY A 55 1.70 9.39 3.30
C GLY A 55 3.03 9.97 3.82
N GLY A 56 2.93 10.89 4.78
CA GLY A 56 4.10 11.49 5.43
C GLY A 56 4.79 10.54 6.42
N THR A 57 4.11 9.47 6.81
CA THR A 57 4.61 8.42 7.69
C THR A 57 4.20 7.05 7.15
N PRO A 58 4.86 5.96 7.58
CA PRO A 58 4.48 4.62 7.18
C PRO A 58 3.02 4.30 7.51
N ASP A 59 2.59 4.69 8.72
CA ASP A 59 1.25 4.46 9.25
C ASP A 59 0.18 5.24 8.47
N ASP A 60 0.45 6.51 8.13
CA ASP A 60 -0.49 7.31 7.34
C ASP A 60 -0.68 6.74 5.93
N ALA A 61 0.40 6.27 5.30
CA ALA A 61 0.34 5.62 4.00
C ALA A 61 -0.46 4.30 4.07
N ALA A 62 -0.20 3.46 5.09
CA ALA A 62 -0.95 2.22 5.32
C ALA A 62 -2.44 2.49 5.50
N ARG A 63 -2.81 3.37 6.44
CA ARG A 63 -4.19 3.71 6.76
C ARG A 63 -4.99 4.21 5.56
N ARG A 64 -4.36 4.98 4.66
CA ARG A 64 -5.00 5.44 3.41
C ARG A 64 -5.36 4.27 2.49
N LEU A 65 -4.45 3.30 2.34
CA LEU A 65 -4.70 2.10 1.57
C LEU A 65 -5.77 1.22 2.22
N THR A 66 -5.72 1.04 3.54
CA THR A 66 -6.72 0.28 4.32
C THR A 66 -8.12 0.85 4.15
N ASN A 67 -8.27 2.17 4.30
CA ASN A 67 -9.54 2.85 4.14
C ASN A 67 -10.10 2.69 2.72
N TRP A 68 -9.23 2.81 1.71
CA TRP A 68 -9.63 2.59 0.32
C TRP A 68 -10.07 1.15 0.08
N LEU A 69 -9.34 0.15 0.61
CA LEU A 69 -9.73 -1.26 0.52
C LEU A 69 -11.09 -1.50 1.18
N ALA A 70 -11.29 -0.97 2.40
CA ALA A 70 -12.57 -1.08 3.10
C ALA A 70 -13.74 -0.52 2.27
N LEU A 71 -13.53 0.62 1.60
CA LEU A 71 -14.52 1.24 0.71
C LEU A 71 -14.74 0.46 -0.59
N ALA A 72 -13.68 0.04 -1.27
CA ALA A 72 -13.73 -0.73 -2.51
C ALA A 72 -14.50 -2.05 -2.32
N HIS A 73 -14.24 -2.72 -1.20
CA HIS A 73 -14.94 -3.96 -0.83
C HIS A 73 -16.40 -3.72 -0.41
N ARG A 74 -16.75 -2.54 0.15
CA ARG A 74 -18.14 -2.18 0.43
C ARG A 74 -18.95 -1.93 -0.86
N SER A 75 -18.31 -1.37 -1.89
CA SER A 75 -18.98 -1.10 -3.17
C SER A 75 -19.20 -2.38 -4.00
N SER A 76 -18.50 -3.48 -3.69
CA SER A 76 -18.73 -4.80 -4.28
C SER A 76 -19.92 -5.56 -3.66
N VAL A 77 -20.63 -4.98 -2.68
CA VAL A 77 -21.78 -5.62 -1.98
C VAL A 77 -23.11 -4.92 -2.31
N LYS A 78 -23.19 -4.14 -3.41
CA LYS A 78 -24.48 -3.56 -3.81
C LYS A 78 -24.68 -3.50 -5.32
N ALA A 79 -25.16 -4.63 -5.86
CA ALA A 79 -26.07 -4.69 -7.00
C ALA A 79 -26.92 -5.96 -6.85
N VAL A 80 -27.93 -5.89 -5.97
CA VAL A 80 -29.10 -6.77 -5.99
C VAL A 80 -30.33 -5.90 -5.89
#